data_AF-A0A352FCN3-F1
#
_entry.id   AF-A0A352FCN3-F1
#
_cell.length_a   1.000
_cell.length_b   1.000
_cell.length_c   1.000
_cell.angle_alpha   90.00
_cell.angle_beta   90.00
_cell.angle_gamma   90.00
#
_symmetry.space_group_name_H-M   'P 1'
#
loop_
_entity.id
_entity.type
_entity.pdbx_description
1 polymer ?
#
loop_
_entity_poly.entity_id
_entity_poly.type
_entity_poly.pdbx_seq_one_letter_code
_entity_poly.pdbx_strand_id
1 'polypeptide(L)'
;MKVRFALILVMAILGAKTARPQEKGLFITGYVFDSKSNAALQNVNISIAGSQSGTVSNSTGYFQIRVKSLPVVLYFSYVGYEVKPLTVRIAEATGLKVYLNPENRQIGEVTITAERITNLIKDDTLNVLDYEIVADNLYLVANPYKNPESQKLYAMTLSGEVLSSCDIRKAGHMVEDPELLAIAARRFLFKDCFGEVQLLTRDTVWQILFTNSKLYLIYPVSYEDFFEEIFPVRIALDGKLVYQKTSLNRNWTYLAEAGNSDHRLLKTVCDPFGDYRYARPIDFPDGLTRAAEFIMKGSWERCVAAPVIKRQNDFFIFDFFGNSIDFFDFNGECYKSVPITF
;
A
#
# COMPACT_ATOMS: atom_id res chain seq x y z
N MET A 1 76.32 -10.03 -21.37
CA MET A 1 76.05 -9.30 -20.11
C MET A 1 74.96 -8.22 -20.21
N LYS A 2 74.50 -7.79 -21.40
CA LYS A 2 73.54 -6.68 -21.56
C LYS A 2 72.04 -7.08 -21.49
N VAL A 3 71.69 -8.35 -21.69
CA VAL A 3 70.28 -8.81 -21.73
C VAL A 3 69.72 -9.18 -20.33
N ARG A 4 70.58 -9.60 -19.39
CA ARG A 4 70.16 -9.90 -18.00
C ARG A 4 69.84 -8.64 -17.18
N PHE A 5 70.45 -7.50 -17.51
CA PHE A 5 70.16 -6.22 -16.86
C PHE A 5 68.81 -5.62 -17.30
N ALA A 6 68.39 -5.88 -18.54
CA ALA A 6 67.10 -5.41 -19.05
C ALA A 6 65.90 -6.13 -18.39
N LEU A 7 66.06 -7.42 -18.04
CA LEU A 7 64.99 -8.21 -17.40
C LEU A 7 64.77 -7.84 -15.93
N ILE A 8 65.81 -7.38 -15.21
CA ILE A 8 65.68 -6.90 -13.82
C ILE A 8 65.03 -5.51 -13.78
N LEU A 9 65.26 -4.67 -14.79
CA LEU A 9 64.64 -3.34 -14.88
C LEU A 9 63.14 -3.42 -15.23
N VAL A 10 62.70 -4.43 -15.98
CA VAL A 10 61.28 -4.62 -16.34
C VAL A 10 60.46 -5.23 -15.19
N MET A 11 61.05 -6.09 -14.33
CA MET A 11 60.37 -6.58 -13.13
C MET A 11 60.23 -5.52 -12.02
N ALA A 12 61.11 -4.51 -11.97
CA ALA A 12 61.02 -3.44 -10.98
C ALA A 12 59.88 -2.44 -11.27
N ILE A 13 59.41 -2.35 -12.52
CA ILE A 13 58.35 -1.42 -12.94
C ILE A 13 56.94 -2.04 -12.74
N LEU A 14 56.83 -3.37 -12.70
CA LEU A 14 55.56 -4.06 -12.41
C LEU A 14 55.22 -4.15 -10.90
N GLY A 15 56.11 -3.71 -10.01
CA GLY A 15 55.94 -3.74 -8.56
C GLY A 15 55.35 -2.48 -7.93
N ALA A 16 55.04 -1.44 -8.72
CA ALA A 16 54.41 -0.22 -8.22
C ALA A 16 52.97 -0.54 -7.79
N LYS A 17 52.82 -0.96 -6.53
CA LYS A 17 51.52 -1.01 -5.87
C LYS A 17 50.89 0.37 -6.04
N THR A 18 49.80 0.41 -6.79
CA THR A 18 48.95 1.58 -6.89
C THR A 18 48.42 1.86 -5.49
N ALA A 19 49.08 2.78 -4.78
CA ALA A 19 48.51 3.42 -3.62
C ALA A 19 47.26 4.13 -4.14
N ARG A 20 46.11 3.47 -4.01
CA ARG A 20 44.82 4.11 -4.24
C ARG A 20 44.82 5.36 -3.36
N PRO A 21 44.68 6.57 -3.92
CA PRO A 21 44.41 7.74 -3.11
C PRO A 21 43.25 7.36 -2.19
N GLN A 22 43.45 7.41 -0.87
CA GLN A 22 42.33 7.32 0.04
C GLN A 22 41.44 8.50 -0.33
N GLU A 23 40.29 8.22 -0.95
CA GLU A 23 39.25 9.22 -1.15
C GLU A 23 39.06 9.90 0.20
N LYS A 24 39.36 11.20 0.26
CA LYS A 24 39.14 12.02 1.44
C LYS A 24 37.64 12.03 1.70
N GLY A 25 37.15 11.02 2.41
CA GLY A 25 35.76 10.95 2.83
C GLY A 25 35.49 12.17 3.70
N LEU A 26 34.46 12.94 3.34
CA LEU A 26 34.04 14.06 4.15
C LEU A 26 33.32 13.50 5.38
N PHE A 27 33.70 13.93 6.57
CA PHE A 27 33.06 13.49 7.80
C PHE A 27 32.16 14.57 8.34
N ILE A 28 30.94 14.18 8.70
CA ILE A 28 30.04 14.99 9.50
C ILE A 28 30.14 14.50 10.95
N THR A 29 30.35 15.42 11.89
CA THR A 29 30.47 15.12 13.32
C THR A 29 29.52 15.97 14.13
N GLY A 30 29.02 15.41 15.23
CA GLY A 30 28.12 16.13 16.12
C GLY A 30 27.69 15.33 17.32
N TYR A 31 26.72 15.88 18.04
CA TYR A 31 26.13 15.32 19.25
C TYR A 31 24.61 15.35 19.14
N VAL A 32 23.97 14.29 19.64
CA VAL A 32 22.51 14.19 19.71
C VAL A 32 22.04 14.29 21.16
N PHE A 33 21.03 15.12 21.39
CA PHE A 33 20.45 15.39 22.71
C PHE A 33 18.94 15.25 22.69
N ASP A 34 18.36 14.98 23.86
CA ASP A 34 16.93 15.10 24.11
C ASP A 34 16.54 16.57 24.24
N SER A 35 15.50 17.01 23.52
CA SER A 35 15.10 18.42 23.50
C SER A 35 14.46 18.92 24.81
N LYS A 36 13.95 18.04 25.67
CA LYS A 36 13.28 18.39 26.94
C LYS A 36 14.26 18.40 28.12
N SER A 37 15.08 17.37 28.21
CA SER A 37 16.00 17.12 29.33
C SER A 37 17.43 17.59 29.07
N ASN A 38 17.79 17.88 27.81
CA ASN A 38 19.16 18.11 27.36
C ASN A 38 20.12 16.92 27.63
N ALA A 39 19.59 15.74 27.94
CA ALA A 39 20.40 14.54 28.12
C ALA A 39 21.01 14.10 26.78
N ALA A 40 22.25 13.62 26.79
CA ALA A 40 22.87 13.05 25.61
C ALA A 40 22.20 11.72 25.23
N LEU A 41 21.89 11.54 23.95
CA LEU A 41 21.19 10.35 23.47
C LEU A 41 22.16 9.36 22.83
N GLN A 42 22.29 8.18 23.46
CA GLN A 42 23.06 7.05 22.96
C GLN A 42 22.25 6.19 22.00
N ASN A 43 22.92 5.53 21.06
CA ASN A 43 22.34 4.58 20.09
C ASN A 43 21.29 5.21 19.16
N VAL A 44 21.36 6.51 18.92
CA VAL A 44 20.57 7.18 17.88
C VAL A 44 21.07 6.71 16.53
N ASN A 45 20.17 6.19 15.70
CA ASN A 45 20.49 5.79 14.33
C ASN A 45 20.54 7.02 13.43
N ILE A 46 21.62 7.16 12.66
CA ILE A 46 21.89 8.30 11.81
C ILE A 46 22.16 7.78 10.40
N SER A 47 21.23 8.00 9.47
CA SER A 47 21.33 7.50 8.10
C SER A 47 21.37 8.62 7.07
N ILE A 48 21.99 8.35 5.93
CA ILE A 48 22.03 9.28 4.80
C ILE A 48 20.84 9.03 3.89
N ALA A 49 20.12 10.09 3.49
CA ALA A 49 19.00 9.98 2.57
C ALA A 49 19.41 9.29 1.26
N GLY A 50 18.65 8.27 0.84
CA GLY A 50 18.92 7.50 -0.38
C GLY A 50 20.12 6.56 -0.31
N SER A 51 20.69 6.32 0.88
CA SER A 51 21.84 5.42 1.07
C SER A 51 21.59 4.39 2.18
N GLN A 52 22.22 3.23 2.07
CA GLN A 52 22.30 2.24 3.16
C GLN A 52 23.43 2.56 4.17
N SER A 53 24.21 3.62 3.93
CA SER A 53 25.27 4.04 4.84
C SER A 53 24.69 4.84 6.01
N GLY A 54 25.13 4.50 7.23
CA GLY A 54 24.71 5.14 8.47
C GLY A 54 25.75 4.96 9.58
N THR A 55 25.48 5.58 10.72
CA THR A 55 26.26 5.44 11.95
C THR A 55 25.32 5.47 13.14
N VAL A 56 25.84 5.22 14.34
CA VAL A 56 25.08 5.33 15.60
C VAL A 56 25.79 6.27 16.57
N SER A 57 25.04 7.00 17.38
CA SER A 57 25.62 7.81 18.46
C SER A 57 26.14 6.93 19.60
N ASN A 58 27.25 7.35 20.21
CA ASN A 58 27.85 6.66 21.36
C ASN A 58 27.21 7.10 22.70
N SER A 59 27.76 6.64 23.84
CA SER A 59 27.26 6.95 25.19
C SER A 59 27.28 8.44 25.56
N THR A 60 28.08 9.26 24.88
CA THR A 60 28.11 10.72 25.06
C THR A 60 27.24 11.44 24.04
N GLY A 61 26.43 10.71 23.26
CA GLY A 61 25.63 11.22 22.15
C GLY A 61 26.44 11.64 20.92
N TYR A 62 27.75 11.40 20.92
CA TYR A 62 28.62 11.77 19.81
C TYR A 62 28.43 10.84 18.62
N PHE A 63 28.44 11.39 17.42
CA PHE A 63 28.41 10.64 16.17
C PHE A 63 29.43 11.17 15.16
N GLN A 64 29.86 10.27 14.28
CA GLN A 64 30.67 10.58 13.11
C GLN A 64 30.18 9.74 11.93
N ILE A 65 29.83 10.40 10.83
CA ILE A 65 29.37 9.75 9.61
C ILE A 65 30.16 10.22 8.40
N ARG A 66 30.56 9.29 7.54
CA ARG A 66 31.26 9.59 6.29
C ARG A 66 30.23 9.80 5.18
N VAL A 67 30.35 10.91 4.46
CA VAL A 67 29.50 11.25 3.31
C VAL A 67 30.33 11.44 2.04
N LYS A 68 29.72 11.19 0.89
CA LYS A 68 30.37 11.30 -0.42
C LYS A 68 30.42 12.74 -0.95
N SER A 69 29.40 13.53 -0.64
CA SER A 69 29.24 14.91 -1.09
C SER A 69 28.35 15.70 -0.11
N LEU A 70 28.44 17.03 -0.16
CA LEU A 70 27.54 17.96 0.51
C LEU A 70 26.89 18.90 -0.53
N PRO A 71 25.69 19.44 -0.28
CA PRO A 71 24.84 19.21 0.90
C PRO A 71 24.25 17.80 0.92
N VAL A 72 23.89 17.32 2.11
CA VAL A 72 23.29 15.99 2.30
C VAL A 72 22.20 16.06 3.36
N VAL A 73 21.17 15.22 3.24
CA VAL A 73 20.14 15.07 4.26
C VAL A 73 20.48 13.85 5.14
N LEU A 74 20.56 14.07 6.44
CA LEU A 74 20.71 13.04 7.45
C LEU A 74 19.38 12.82 8.17
N TYR A 75 18.99 11.57 8.39
CA TYR A 75 17.86 11.21 9.24
C TYR A 75 18.37 10.72 10.59
N PHE A 76 17.85 11.31 11.66
CA PHE A 76 18.10 10.90 13.03
C PHE A 76 16.86 10.18 13.55
N SER A 77 16.99 8.92 13.96
CA SER A 77 15.90 8.13 14.53
C SER A 77 16.31 7.43 15.81
N TYR A 78 15.41 7.47 16.80
CA TYR A 78 15.60 6.84 18.09
C TYR A 78 14.24 6.40 18.63
N VAL A 79 14.18 5.27 19.31
CA VAL A 79 12.92 4.70 19.78
C VAL A 79 12.26 5.64 20.79
N GLY A 80 11.00 6.01 20.55
CA GLY A 80 10.27 6.97 21.37
C GLY A 80 10.55 8.43 21.04
N TYR A 81 11.15 8.74 19.89
CA TYR A 81 11.46 10.10 19.42
C TYR A 81 11.02 10.30 17.97
N GLU A 82 10.66 11.53 17.64
CA GLU A 82 10.31 11.92 16.27
C GLU A 82 11.54 11.79 15.35
N VAL A 83 11.33 11.21 14.17
CA VAL A 83 12.39 11.14 13.15
C VAL A 83 12.70 12.55 12.66
N LYS A 84 13.96 12.98 12.81
CA LYS A 84 14.38 14.33 12.44
C LYS A 84 15.24 14.31 11.17
N PRO A 85 14.75 14.86 10.05
CA PRO A 85 15.61 15.16 8.89
C PRO A 85 16.43 16.43 9.14
N LEU A 86 17.70 16.42 8.76
CA LEU A 86 18.58 17.59 8.80
C LEU A 86 19.44 17.69 7.53
N THR A 87 19.31 18.79 6.82
CA THR A 87 20.18 19.11 5.68
C THR A 87 21.48 19.73 6.20
N VAL A 88 22.61 19.07 5.98
CA VAL A 88 23.94 19.55 6.40
C VAL A 88 24.67 20.15 5.21
N ARG A 89 25.21 21.36 5.38
CA ARG A 89 26.08 22.04 4.39
C ARG A 89 27.54 22.06 4.87
N ILE A 90 28.48 22.43 3.99
CA ILE A 90 29.94 22.40 4.28
C ILE A 90 30.30 23.17 5.55
N ALA A 91 29.68 24.32 5.77
CA ALA A 91 29.94 25.17 6.95
C ALA A 91 29.52 24.51 8.29
N GLU A 92 28.70 23.46 8.24
CA GLU A 92 28.05 22.83 9.40
C GLU A 92 28.55 21.40 9.61
N ALA A 93 29.57 20.95 8.88
CA ALA A 93 30.01 19.55 8.91
C ALA A 93 30.65 19.13 10.25
N THR A 94 31.05 20.08 11.11
CA THR A 94 31.74 19.79 12.37
C THR A 94 31.01 20.37 13.58
N GLY A 95 30.82 19.55 14.61
CA GLY A 95 30.28 20.01 15.89
C GLY A 95 28.77 20.27 15.90
N LEU A 96 28.00 19.58 15.04
CA LEU A 96 26.53 19.71 15.01
C LEU A 96 25.92 19.38 16.37
N LYS A 97 24.93 20.17 16.79
CA LYS A 97 24.08 19.84 17.94
C LYS A 97 22.67 19.54 17.43
N VAL A 98 22.24 18.30 17.59
CA VAL A 98 20.95 17.82 17.11
C VAL A 98 20.07 17.48 18.30
N TYR A 99 18.94 18.16 18.43
CA TYR A 99 17.96 17.90 19.48
C TYR A 99 16.79 17.08 18.91
N LEU A 100 16.48 15.94 19.52
CA LEU A 100 15.33 15.10 19.18
C LEU A 100 14.17 15.35 20.16
N ASN A 101 12.96 15.42 19.61
CA ASN A 101 11.75 15.55 20.41
C ASN A 101 11.22 14.16 20.78
N PRO A 102 10.93 13.89 22.07
CA PRO A 102 10.21 12.68 22.45
C PRO A 102 8.87 12.59 21.72
N GLU A 103 8.63 11.46 21.06
CA GLU A 103 7.40 11.16 20.35
C GLU A 103 6.34 10.73 21.37
N ASN A 104 5.41 11.64 21.68
CA ASN A 104 4.24 11.30 22.49
C ASN A 104 3.19 10.58 21.62
N ARG A 105 3.46 9.33 21.22
CA ARG A 105 2.38 8.45 20.76
C ARG A 105 1.70 7.83 21.97
N GLN A 106 0.57 8.40 22.38
CA GLN A 106 -0.43 7.61 23.09
C GLN A 106 -0.96 6.58 22.08
N ILE A 107 -0.40 5.38 22.11
CA ILE A 107 -1.06 4.23 21.51
C ILE A 107 -2.29 4.00 22.39
N GLY A 108 -3.49 4.10 21.82
CA GLY A 108 -4.71 3.74 22.52
C GLY A 108 -4.55 2.34 23.09
N GLU A 109 -4.77 2.19 24.39
CA GLU A 109 -4.74 0.89 25.05
C GLU A 109 -5.75 -0.02 24.36
N VAL A 110 -5.28 -1.11 23.74
CA VAL A 110 -6.17 -2.17 23.26
C VAL A 110 -6.63 -2.93 24.50
N THR A 111 -7.73 -2.47 25.10
CA THR A 111 -8.39 -3.22 26.15
C THR A 111 -9.07 -4.42 25.49
N ILE A 112 -8.52 -5.62 25.68
CA ILE A 112 -9.23 -6.86 25.36
C ILE A 112 -10.30 -7.03 26.43
N THR A 113 -11.48 -6.46 26.20
CA THR A 113 -12.63 -6.74 27.06
C THR A 113 -13.14 -8.14 26.73
N ALA A 114 -13.31 -8.98 27.76
CA ALA A 114 -14.14 -10.18 27.67
C ALA A 114 -15.63 -9.78 27.68
N GLU A 115 -16.00 -8.80 26.86
CA GLU A 115 -17.37 -8.40 26.71
C GLU A 115 -18.13 -9.56 26.08
N ARG A 116 -19.24 -9.94 26.73
CA ARG A 116 -20.19 -10.88 26.17
C ARG A 116 -20.58 -10.36 24.79
N ILE A 117 -20.57 -11.22 23.76
CA ILE A 117 -21.06 -10.86 22.42
C ILE A 117 -22.47 -10.29 22.59
N THR A 118 -22.58 -8.97 22.53
CA THR A 118 -23.85 -8.25 22.51
C THR A 118 -24.26 -8.12 21.07
N ASN A 119 -25.51 -8.47 20.76
CA ASN A 119 -26.06 -8.16 19.46
C ASN A 119 -25.94 -6.64 19.26
N LEU A 120 -25.25 -6.21 18.19
CA LEU A 120 -25.14 -4.78 17.85
C LEU A 120 -26.52 -4.13 17.74
N ILE A 121 -27.56 -4.92 17.46
CA ILE A 121 -28.92 -4.46 17.22
C ILE A 121 -29.84 -5.16 18.21
N LYS A 122 -30.55 -4.35 19.00
CA LYS A 122 -31.32 -4.81 20.16
C LYS A 122 -32.72 -5.31 19.80
N ASP A 123 -33.34 -4.75 18.75
CA ASP A 123 -34.76 -4.95 18.46
C ASP A 123 -35.05 -5.86 17.25
N ASP A 124 -34.08 -6.03 16.35
CA ASP A 124 -34.17 -6.93 15.20
C ASP A 124 -32.81 -7.56 14.92
N THR A 125 -32.82 -8.73 14.30
CA THR A 125 -31.59 -9.33 13.75
C THR A 125 -31.44 -8.86 12.31
N LEU A 126 -30.25 -8.38 11.96
CA LEU A 126 -29.94 -8.04 10.57
C LEU A 126 -29.19 -9.19 9.92
N ASN A 127 -29.73 -9.68 8.80
CA ASN A 127 -28.98 -10.52 7.89
C ASN A 127 -28.02 -9.64 7.10
N VAL A 128 -26.78 -9.54 7.59
CA VAL A 128 -25.72 -8.73 6.99
C VAL A 128 -25.28 -9.33 5.67
N LEU A 129 -25.38 -8.54 4.61
CA LEU A 129 -25.01 -8.93 3.27
C LEU A 129 -23.63 -8.41 2.89
N ASP A 130 -23.33 -7.17 3.26
CA ASP A 130 -22.01 -6.55 3.09
C ASP A 130 -21.83 -5.40 4.10
N TYR A 131 -20.57 -5.04 4.37
CA TYR A 131 -20.23 -3.94 5.26
C TYR A 131 -18.94 -3.25 4.85
N GLU A 132 -18.83 -1.95 5.18
CA GLU A 132 -17.61 -1.17 4.98
C GLU A 132 -17.41 -0.20 6.15
N ILE A 133 -16.15 -0.04 6.59
CA ILE A 133 -15.81 0.83 7.73
C ILE A 133 -15.02 2.05 7.21
N VAL A 134 -15.51 3.24 7.52
CA VAL A 134 -14.86 4.51 7.18
C VAL A 134 -14.81 5.42 8.40
N ALA A 135 -13.59 5.65 8.90
CA ALA A 135 -13.36 6.34 10.16
C ALA A 135 -14.17 5.67 11.30
N ASP A 136 -15.09 6.41 11.92
CA ASP A 136 -15.92 5.92 13.04
C ASP A 136 -17.31 5.42 12.59
N ASN A 137 -17.58 5.45 11.27
CA ASN A 137 -18.84 4.99 10.70
C ASN A 137 -18.70 3.59 10.12
N LEU A 138 -19.73 2.78 10.36
CA LEU A 138 -19.95 1.47 9.78
C LEU A 138 -21.15 1.56 8.84
N TYR A 139 -20.91 1.32 7.55
CA TYR A 139 -21.95 1.20 6.54
C TYR A 139 -22.30 -0.27 6.35
N LEU A 140 -23.59 -0.57 6.28
CA LEU A 140 -24.09 -1.93 6.32
C LEU A 140 -25.23 -2.12 5.31
N VAL A 141 -25.08 -3.08 4.40
CA VAL A 141 -26.19 -3.55 3.55
C VAL A 141 -26.75 -4.80 4.20
N ALA A 142 -28.02 -4.76 4.59
CA ALA A 142 -28.63 -5.87 5.31
C ALA A 142 -30.15 -5.95 5.13
N ASN A 143 -30.68 -7.15 5.35
CA ASN A 143 -32.12 -7.41 5.40
C ASN A 143 -32.55 -7.58 6.87
N PRO A 144 -33.53 -6.80 7.36
CA PRO A 144 -34.17 -7.04 8.65
C PRO A 144 -34.80 -8.43 8.70
N TYR A 145 -34.58 -9.18 9.78
CA TYR A 145 -35.16 -10.51 9.93
C TYR A 145 -36.69 -10.47 9.96
N LYS A 146 -37.28 -9.44 10.56
CA LYS A 146 -38.74 -9.24 10.57
C LYS A 146 -39.33 -8.88 9.20
N ASN A 147 -38.52 -8.37 8.27
CA ASN A 147 -38.95 -8.01 6.92
C ASN A 147 -37.84 -8.33 5.90
N PRO A 148 -37.62 -9.61 5.57
CA PRO A 148 -36.47 -10.04 4.79
C PRO A 148 -36.45 -9.53 3.35
N GLU A 149 -37.59 -9.07 2.83
CA GLU A 149 -37.72 -8.47 1.49
C GLU A 149 -37.26 -7.00 1.46
N SER A 150 -37.20 -6.32 2.62
CA SER A 150 -36.79 -4.92 2.73
C SER A 150 -35.28 -4.84 2.95
N GLN A 151 -34.54 -4.81 1.85
CA GLN A 151 -33.11 -4.58 1.94
C GLN A 151 -32.82 -3.10 2.20
N LYS A 152 -31.91 -2.83 3.14
CA LYS A 152 -31.61 -1.48 3.61
C LYS A 152 -30.10 -1.23 3.64
N LEU A 153 -29.76 0.04 3.45
CA LEU A 153 -28.47 0.60 3.80
C LEU A 153 -28.57 1.26 5.17
N TYR A 154 -27.64 0.92 6.05
CA TYR A 154 -27.50 1.50 7.39
C TYR A 154 -26.20 2.29 7.47
N ALA A 155 -26.26 3.43 8.15
CA ALA A 155 -25.10 4.12 8.72
C ALA A 155 -25.19 3.97 10.22
N MET A 156 -24.16 3.41 10.83
CA MET A 156 -24.13 3.14 12.26
C MET A 156 -22.76 3.45 12.86
N THR A 157 -22.73 3.65 14.16
CA THR A 157 -21.46 3.73 14.91
C THR A 157 -20.83 2.33 15.02
N LEU A 158 -19.53 2.27 15.31
CA LEU A 158 -18.85 1.01 15.61
C LEU A 158 -19.41 0.29 16.86
N SER A 159 -20.15 0.99 17.72
CA SER A 159 -20.84 0.40 18.86
C SER A 159 -22.23 -0.15 18.53
N GLY A 160 -22.67 -0.06 17.27
CA GLY A 160 -23.95 -0.57 16.78
C GLY A 160 -25.15 0.37 16.92
N GLU A 161 -24.93 1.63 17.26
CA GLU A 161 -26.02 2.63 17.23
C GLU A 161 -26.36 2.98 15.79
N VAL A 162 -27.62 2.78 15.38
CA VAL A 162 -28.09 3.15 14.05
C VAL A 162 -28.27 4.67 13.99
N LEU A 163 -27.42 5.34 13.22
CA LEU A 163 -27.48 6.78 13.00
C LEU A 163 -28.51 7.14 11.93
N SER A 164 -28.58 6.35 10.86
CA SER A 164 -29.54 6.53 9.76
C SER A 164 -29.72 5.24 8.97
N SER A 165 -30.86 5.11 8.29
CA SER A 165 -31.10 4.01 7.36
C SER A 165 -32.02 4.43 6.22
N CYS A 166 -31.83 3.86 5.04
CA CYS A 166 -32.75 4.01 3.92
C CYS A 166 -33.00 2.66 3.24
N ASP A 167 -34.22 2.46 2.73
CA ASP A 167 -34.53 1.34 1.84
C ASP A 167 -33.77 1.50 0.53
N ILE A 168 -33.20 0.39 0.05
CA ILE A 168 -32.49 0.37 -1.23
C ILE A 168 -33.19 -0.57 -2.20
N ARG A 169 -33.11 -0.24 -3.49
CA ARG A 169 -33.73 -1.03 -4.54
C ARG A 169 -32.82 -2.22 -4.85
N LYS A 170 -33.06 -3.37 -4.20
CA LYS A 170 -32.37 -4.67 -4.42
C LYS A 170 -30.89 -4.54 -4.83
N ALA A 171 -29.98 -4.31 -3.88
CA ALA A 171 -28.57 -4.63 -4.01
C ALA A 171 -28.39 -6.11 -4.37
N GLY A 172 -27.64 -6.33 -5.44
CA GLY A 172 -27.56 -7.56 -6.20
C GLY A 172 -26.90 -7.27 -7.53
N HIS A 173 -26.09 -8.18 -8.06
CA HIS A 173 -25.45 -8.02 -9.36
C HIS A 173 -26.38 -8.58 -10.44
N MET A 174 -26.68 -7.80 -11.49
CA MET A 174 -27.01 -8.36 -12.80
C MET A 174 -25.83 -8.19 -13.72
N VAL A 175 -24.71 -8.78 -13.34
CA VAL A 175 -23.53 -8.82 -14.18
C VAL A 175 -23.56 -10.15 -14.91
N GLU A 176 -23.80 -10.10 -16.22
CA GLU A 176 -23.68 -11.27 -17.10
C GLU A 176 -22.21 -11.53 -17.50
N ASP A 177 -21.34 -10.52 -17.35
CA ASP A 177 -19.90 -10.62 -17.60
C ASP A 177 -19.23 -11.57 -16.57
N PRO A 178 -18.68 -12.71 -17.01
CA PRO A 178 -18.05 -13.68 -16.10
C PRO A 178 -16.81 -13.16 -15.37
N GLU A 179 -16.01 -12.28 -15.99
CA GLU A 179 -14.80 -11.73 -15.37
C GLU A 179 -15.18 -10.72 -14.28
N LEU A 180 -16.15 -9.86 -14.55
CA LEU A 180 -16.69 -8.93 -13.55
C LEU A 180 -17.43 -9.65 -12.44
N LEU A 181 -18.13 -10.75 -12.73
CA LEU A 181 -18.77 -11.59 -11.73
C LEU A 181 -17.72 -12.19 -10.76
N ALA A 182 -16.57 -12.66 -11.26
CA ALA A 182 -15.50 -13.19 -10.42
C ALA A 182 -14.89 -12.13 -9.48
N ILE A 183 -14.78 -10.88 -9.96
CA ILE A 183 -14.18 -9.76 -9.22
C ILE A 183 -15.17 -9.16 -8.21
N ALA A 184 -16.43 -9.00 -8.60
CA ALA A 184 -17.46 -8.31 -7.82
C ALA A 184 -18.35 -9.25 -7.01
N ALA A 185 -18.26 -10.58 -7.20
CA ALA A 185 -19.12 -11.56 -6.54
C ALA A 185 -19.22 -11.28 -5.03
N ARG A 186 -20.39 -10.75 -4.63
CA ARG A 186 -20.83 -10.52 -3.25
C ARG A 186 -20.41 -9.19 -2.61
N ARG A 187 -19.92 -8.20 -3.37
CA ARG A 187 -19.66 -6.86 -2.85
C ARG A 187 -20.75 -5.88 -3.26
N PHE A 188 -21.54 -5.44 -2.29
CA PHE A 188 -22.53 -4.37 -2.46
C PHE A 188 -21.97 -3.01 -2.07
N LEU A 189 -20.91 -2.99 -1.27
CA LEU A 189 -20.18 -1.79 -0.89
C LEU A 189 -18.76 -1.84 -1.45
N PHE A 190 -18.33 -0.73 -2.02
CA PHE A 190 -16.98 -0.55 -2.53
C PHE A 190 -16.40 0.76 -2.02
N LYS A 191 -15.31 0.69 -1.27
CA LYS A 191 -14.54 1.87 -0.89
C LYS A 191 -13.53 2.20 -1.98
N ASP A 192 -13.63 3.41 -2.53
CA ASP A 192 -12.70 3.87 -3.55
C ASP A 192 -11.38 4.39 -2.96
N CYS A 193 -10.46 4.77 -3.85
CA CYS A 193 -9.14 5.28 -3.46
C CYS A 193 -9.16 6.69 -2.83
N PHE A 194 -10.29 7.39 -2.90
CA PHE A 194 -10.52 8.68 -2.23
C PHE A 194 -11.10 8.48 -0.82
N GLY A 195 -11.52 7.27 -0.48
CA GLY A 195 -12.08 6.90 0.81
C GLY A 195 -13.60 7.01 0.88
N GLU A 196 -14.25 7.33 -0.24
CA GLU A 196 -15.70 7.37 -0.37
C GLU A 196 -16.24 5.96 -0.59
N VAL A 197 -17.46 5.71 -0.13
CA VAL A 197 -18.12 4.40 -0.26
C VAL A 197 -19.17 4.46 -1.34
N GLN A 198 -19.11 3.49 -2.23
CA GLN A 198 -19.99 3.32 -3.36
C GLN A 198 -20.93 2.13 -3.08
N LEU A 199 -22.23 2.33 -3.23
CA LEU A 199 -23.27 1.31 -3.16
C LEU A 199 -23.54 0.78 -4.57
N LEU A 200 -23.26 -0.50 -4.79
CA LEU A 200 -23.53 -1.20 -6.03
C LEU A 200 -24.94 -1.81 -5.97
N THR A 201 -25.87 -1.23 -6.74
CA THR A 201 -27.20 -1.82 -6.99
C THR A 201 -27.22 -2.58 -8.32
N ARG A 202 -28.37 -3.13 -8.69
CA ARG A 202 -28.52 -3.99 -9.87
C ARG A 202 -28.02 -3.40 -11.19
N ASP A 203 -28.23 -2.10 -11.38
CA ASP A 203 -28.02 -1.37 -12.64
C ASP A 203 -27.27 -0.05 -12.46
N THR A 204 -27.02 0.34 -11.21
CA THR A 204 -26.53 1.68 -10.86
C THR A 204 -25.56 1.59 -9.70
N VAL A 205 -24.54 2.42 -9.73
CA VAL A 205 -23.61 2.63 -8.61
C VAL A 205 -23.87 4.02 -8.04
N TRP A 206 -23.99 4.10 -6.73
CA TRP A 206 -24.30 5.35 -6.01
C TRP A 206 -23.21 5.67 -5.01
N GLN A 207 -22.78 6.93 -4.94
CA GLN A 207 -21.95 7.37 -3.83
C GLN A 207 -22.80 7.55 -2.58
N ILE A 208 -22.36 6.96 -1.48
CA ILE A 208 -22.96 7.13 -0.16
C ILE A 208 -22.42 8.42 0.44
N LEU A 209 -23.31 9.38 0.68
CA LEU A 209 -23.02 10.57 1.46
C LEU A 209 -23.78 10.51 2.78
N PHE A 210 -23.05 10.56 3.90
CA PHE A 210 -23.64 10.67 5.22
C PHE A 210 -23.36 12.05 5.82
N THR A 211 -24.41 12.85 6.01
CA THR A 211 -24.30 14.21 6.58
C THR A 211 -25.55 14.55 7.37
N ASN A 212 -25.41 15.36 8.44
CA ASN A 212 -26.51 15.75 9.32
C ASN A 212 -27.36 14.57 9.81
N SER A 213 -26.70 13.46 10.17
CA SER A 213 -27.32 12.21 10.60
C SER A 213 -28.31 11.60 9.57
N LYS A 214 -28.10 11.89 8.29
CA LYS A 214 -28.90 11.35 7.19
C LYS A 214 -28.02 10.76 6.09
N LEU A 215 -28.49 9.65 5.54
CA LEU A 215 -27.93 9.03 4.36
C LEU A 215 -28.53 9.64 3.08
N TYR A 216 -27.65 9.89 2.11
CA TYR A 216 -27.98 10.32 0.77
C TYR A 216 -27.26 9.40 -0.22
N LEU A 217 -27.96 8.99 -1.27
CA LEU A 217 -27.37 8.35 -2.44
C LEU A 217 -27.23 9.41 -3.53
N ILE A 218 -26.01 9.72 -3.91
CA ILE A 218 -25.69 10.80 -4.85
C ILE A 218 -24.85 10.27 -6.01
N TYR A 219 -24.74 11.08 -7.07
CA TYR A 219 -23.94 10.78 -8.27
C TYR A 219 -24.17 9.38 -8.83
N PRO A 220 -25.39 9.07 -9.33
CA PRO A 220 -25.63 7.78 -9.97
C PRO A 220 -24.75 7.61 -11.21
N VAL A 221 -24.01 6.51 -11.26
CA VAL A 221 -23.19 6.09 -12.40
C VAL A 221 -23.70 4.73 -12.88
N SER A 222 -23.61 4.46 -14.18
CA SER A 222 -23.93 3.12 -14.69
C SER A 222 -22.94 2.09 -14.13
N TYR A 223 -23.35 0.83 -14.11
CA TYR A 223 -22.46 -0.22 -13.63
C TYR A 223 -21.22 -0.35 -14.54
N GLU A 224 -21.42 -0.27 -15.85
CA GLU A 224 -20.38 -0.36 -16.87
C GLU A 224 -19.35 0.77 -16.70
N ASP A 225 -19.80 2.03 -16.66
CA ASP A 225 -18.90 3.18 -16.52
C ASP A 225 -18.10 3.12 -15.20
N PHE A 226 -18.75 2.67 -14.11
CA PHE A 226 -18.06 2.49 -12.84
C PHE A 226 -16.93 1.47 -12.95
N PHE A 227 -17.16 0.31 -13.59
CA PHE A 227 -16.14 -0.73 -13.71
C PHE A 227 -15.03 -0.40 -14.71
N GLU A 228 -15.31 0.44 -15.70
CA GLU A 228 -14.31 0.89 -16.68
C GLU A 228 -13.45 2.05 -16.16
N GLU A 229 -14.05 3.01 -15.45
CA GLU A 229 -13.40 4.28 -15.13
C GLU A 229 -12.98 4.41 -13.67
N ILE A 230 -13.81 3.95 -12.72
CA ILE A 230 -13.63 4.19 -11.28
C ILE A 230 -13.01 2.97 -10.60
N PHE A 231 -13.61 1.80 -10.80
CA PHE A 231 -13.19 0.55 -10.19
C PHE A 231 -11.72 0.20 -10.45
N PRO A 232 -11.10 0.46 -11.61
CA PRO A 232 -9.70 0.12 -11.82
C PRO A 232 -8.74 1.06 -11.09
N VAL A 233 -9.17 2.24 -10.64
CA VAL A 233 -8.31 3.20 -9.95
C VAL A 233 -7.94 2.66 -8.57
N ARG A 234 -6.64 2.58 -8.29
CA ARG A 234 -6.09 2.12 -7.01
C ARG A 234 -5.54 3.27 -6.19
N ILE A 235 -4.98 4.27 -6.86
CA ILE A 235 -4.32 5.42 -6.23
C ILE A 235 -4.62 6.67 -7.03
N ALA A 236 -4.97 7.74 -6.32
CA ALA A 236 -4.98 9.10 -6.84
C ALA A 236 -4.04 10.00 -6.00
N LEU A 237 -3.16 10.75 -6.65
CA LEU A 237 -2.32 11.78 -6.01
C LEU A 237 -1.83 12.80 -7.04
N ASP A 238 -1.87 14.10 -6.70
CA ASP A 238 -1.30 15.20 -7.47
C ASP A 238 -1.72 15.21 -8.96
N GLY A 239 -2.99 14.91 -9.23
CA GLY A 239 -3.52 14.85 -10.59
C GLY A 239 -3.14 13.58 -11.35
N LYS A 240 -2.43 12.63 -10.74
CA LYS A 240 -2.07 11.34 -11.35
C LYS A 240 -2.89 10.20 -10.77
N LEU A 241 -3.16 9.21 -11.62
CA LEU A 241 -3.97 8.05 -11.32
C LEU A 241 -3.20 6.77 -11.63
N VAL A 242 -3.17 5.84 -10.67
CA VAL A 242 -2.65 4.49 -10.87
C VAL A 242 -3.82 3.54 -11.05
N TYR A 243 -3.90 2.92 -12.23
CA TYR A 243 -4.96 2.00 -12.61
C TYR A 243 -4.46 0.57 -12.57
N GLN A 244 -5.36 -0.33 -12.23
CA GLN A 244 -5.11 -1.75 -12.22
C GLN A 244 -6.20 -2.49 -13.00
N LYS A 245 -5.86 -2.97 -14.19
CA LYS A 245 -6.72 -3.84 -14.98
C LYS A 245 -6.34 -5.29 -14.72
N THR A 246 -7.34 -6.12 -14.49
CA THR A 246 -7.15 -7.50 -14.06
C THR A 246 -7.87 -8.43 -15.01
N SER A 247 -7.21 -9.53 -15.38
CA SER A 247 -7.83 -10.69 -16.01
C SER A 247 -7.63 -11.94 -15.14
N LEU A 248 -8.10 -13.09 -15.61
CA LEU A 248 -7.95 -14.37 -14.89
C LEU A 248 -6.49 -14.71 -14.54
N ASN A 249 -5.55 -14.49 -15.46
CA ASN A 249 -4.15 -14.90 -15.31
C ASN A 249 -3.15 -13.73 -15.28
N ARG A 250 -3.60 -12.48 -15.43
CA ARG A 250 -2.72 -11.32 -15.51
C ARG A 250 -3.30 -10.13 -14.80
N ASN A 251 -2.40 -9.24 -14.42
CA ASN A 251 -2.71 -7.99 -13.81
C ASN A 251 -1.77 -6.92 -14.38
N TRP A 252 -2.33 -5.85 -14.92
CA TRP A 252 -1.59 -4.74 -15.49
C TRP A 252 -1.80 -3.50 -14.63
N THR A 253 -0.69 -2.89 -14.21
CA THR A 253 -0.69 -1.62 -13.50
C THR A 253 -0.20 -0.51 -14.42
N TYR A 254 -1.01 0.53 -14.56
CA TYR A 254 -0.76 1.70 -15.41
C TYR A 254 -0.71 2.98 -14.58
N LEU A 255 -0.01 3.98 -15.09
CA LEU A 255 -0.04 5.37 -14.62
C LEU A 255 -0.64 6.24 -15.73
N ALA A 256 -1.56 7.12 -15.38
CA ALA A 256 -2.02 8.19 -16.27
C ALA A 256 -2.15 9.52 -15.51
N GLU A 257 -2.15 10.62 -16.26
CA GLU A 257 -2.57 11.92 -15.76
C GLU A 257 -4.11 11.97 -15.78
N ALA A 258 -4.73 12.56 -14.76
CA ALA A 258 -6.17 12.67 -14.65
C ALA A 258 -6.75 13.47 -15.83
N GLY A 259 -7.75 12.90 -16.49
CA GLY A 259 -8.36 13.47 -17.69
C GLY A 259 -7.57 13.24 -18.98
N ASN A 260 -6.48 12.46 -18.94
CA ASN A 260 -5.74 12.02 -20.12
C ASN A 260 -6.03 10.54 -20.42
N SER A 261 -6.25 10.21 -21.69
CA SER A 261 -6.41 8.83 -22.18
C SER A 261 -5.10 8.06 -22.31
N ASP A 262 -3.95 8.73 -22.27
CA ASP A 262 -2.64 8.11 -22.43
C ASP A 262 -2.20 7.43 -21.14
N HIS A 263 -2.15 6.10 -21.18
CA HIS A 263 -1.78 5.27 -20.04
C HIS A 263 -0.36 4.70 -20.25
N ARG A 264 0.54 4.96 -19.30
CA ARG A 264 1.86 4.34 -19.25
C ARG A 264 1.81 3.04 -18.44
N LEU A 265 2.13 1.92 -19.06
CA LEU A 265 2.28 0.64 -18.34
C LEU A 265 3.49 0.70 -17.40
N LEU A 266 3.28 0.38 -16.13
CA LEU A 266 4.33 0.33 -15.10
C LEU A 266 4.81 -1.10 -14.84
N LYS A 267 3.87 -2.03 -14.68
CA LYS A 267 4.15 -3.40 -14.25
C LYS A 267 3.07 -4.33 -14.79
N THR A 268 3.50 -5.51 -15.22
CA THR A 268 2.61 -6.64 -15.49
C THR A 268 2.96 -7.76 -14.52
N VAL A 269 1.98 -8.23 -13.76
CA VAL A 269 2.07 -9.42 -12.92
C VAL A 269 1.29 -10.52 -13.60
N CYS A 270 1.92 -11.67 -13.80
CA CYS A 270 1.35 -12.77 -14.57
C CYS A 270 1.51 -14.06 -13.79
N ASP A 271 0.44 -14.84 -13.68
CA ASP A 271 0.56 -16.22 -13.24
C ASP A 271 1.06 -17.08 -14.41
N PRO A 272 2.29 -17.62 -14.36
CA PRO A 272 2.81 -18.45 -15.45
C PRO A 272 2.04 -19.76 -15.63
N PHE A 273 1.29 -20.20 -14.62
CA PHE A 273 0.50 -21.43 -14.67
C PHE A 273 -1.00 -21.19 -14.90
N GLY A 274 -1.42 -19.92 -15.01
CA GLY A 274 -2.83 -19.55 -15.07
C GLY A 274 -3.52 -20.23 -16.24
N ASP A 275 -2.91 -20.13 -17.43
CA ASP A 275 -3.45 -20.74 -18.66
C ASP A 275 -3.64 -22.26 -18.55
N TYR A 276 -2.77 -22.96 -17.79
CA TYR A 276 -2.88 -24.40 -17.58
C TYR A 276 -3.97 -24.80 -16.58
N ARG A 277 -4.33 -23.92 -15.64
CA ARG A 277 -5.43 -24.15 -14.69
C ARG A 277 -6.80 -24.12 -15.38
N TYR A 278 -6.92 -23.38 -16.48
CA TYR A 278 -8.17 -23.22 -17.23
C TYR A 278 -8.29 -24.12 -18.48
N ALA A 279 -7.22 -24.82 -18.86
CA ALA A 279 -7.15 -25.57 -20.13
C ALA A 279 -7.53 -27.06 -20.08
N ARG A 280 -7.98 -27.61 -18.93
CA ARG A 280 -8.51 -28.99 -18.89
C ARG A 280 -10.02 -28.99 -18.71
N PRO A 281 -10.80 -29.37 -19.73
CA PRO A 281 -12.17 -29.82 -19.50
C PRO A 281 -12.07 -31.05 -18.60
N ILE A 282 -12.59 -30.94 -17.38
CA ILE A 282 -12.89 -32.14 -16.59
C ILE A 282 -14.22 -32.63 -17.16
N ASP A 283 -14.20 -33.75 -17.88
CA ASP A 283 -15.43 -34.41 -18.33
C ASP A 283 -16.21 -34.88 -17.08
N PHE A 284 -17.18 -34.07 -16.66
CA PHE A 284 -18.11 -34.48 -15.61
C PHE A 284 -19.22 -35.32 -16.23
N PRO A 285 -19.58 -36.48 -15.64
CA PRO A 285 -20.76 -37.23 -16.05
C PRO A 285 -22.02 -36.34 -16.01
N ASP A 286 -22.82 -36.44 -17.07
CA ASP A 286 -23.91 -35.52 -17.40
C ASP A 286 -24.86 -35.25 -16.22
N GLY A 287 -25.05 -33.97 -15.90
CA GLY A 287 -26.01 -33.48 -14.90
C GLY A 287 -25.38 -32.71 -13.74
N LEU A 288 -24.11 -32.98 -13.42
CA LEU A 288 -23.32 -32.19 -12.45
C LEU A 288 -22.60 -31.00 -13.10
N THR A 289 -22.57 -30.94 -14.43
CA THR A 289 -21.71 -30.06 -15.23
C THR A 289 -21.97 -28.57 -14.96
N ARG A 290 -23.22 -28.09 -14.96
CA ARG A 290 -23.49 -26.65 -14.76
C ARG A 290 -23.21 -26.18 -13.33
N ALA A 291 -23.57 -26.97 -12.33
CA ALA A 291 -23.34 -26.62 -10.92
C ALA A 291 -21.86 -26.74 -10.57
N ALA A 292 -21.17 -27.77 -11.06
CA ALA A 292 -19.73 -27.94 -10.88
C ALA A 292 -18.91 -26.90 -11.67
N GLU A 293 -19.31 -26.55 -12.90
CA GLU A 293 -18.70 -25.43 -13.65
C GLU A 293 -18.88 -24.11 -12.91
N PHE A 294 -20.08 -23.81 -12.40
CA PHE A 294 -20.32 -22.57 -11.65
C PHE A 294 -19.56 -22.53 -10.31
N ILE A 295 -19.50 -23.65 -9.59
CA ILE A 295 -18.73 -23.78 -8.34
C ILE A 295 -17.23 -23.71 -8.62
N MET A 296 -16.72 -24.34 -9.69
CA MET A 296 -15.29 -24.30 -10.01
C MET A 296 -14.86 -22.94 -10.58
N LYS A 297 -15.68 -22.29 -11.41
CA LYS A 297 -15.48 -20.90 -11.83
C LYS A 297 -15.45 -19.98 -10.60
N GLY A 298 -16.52 -19.96 -9.79
CA GLY A 298 -16.60 -19.06 -8.63
C GLY A 298 -15.64 -19.35 -7.47
N SER A 299 -15.08 -20.56 -7.33
CA SER A 299 -14.21 -20.92 -6.20
C SER A 299 -12.71 -20.91 -6.52
N TRP A 300 -12.34 -20.98 -7.80
CA TRP A 300 -10.94 -21.07 -8.26
C TRP A 300 -10.51 -19.93 -9.20
N GLU A 301 -11.43 -19.09 -9.68
CA GLU A 301 -11.16 -17.84 -10.39
C GLU A 301 -10.63 -16.75 -9.44
N ARG A 302 -9.57 -17.05 -8.71
CA ARG A 302 -8.77 -15.99 -8.10
C ARG A 302 -7.96 -15.36 -9.21
N CYS A 303 -8.48 -14.28 -9.76
CA CYS A 303 -7.71 -13.35 -10.57
C CYS A 303 -6.33 -13.13 -9.94
N VAL A 304 -5.32 -12.91 -10.77
CA VAL A 304 -3.98 -12.57 -10.29
C VAL A 304 -4.06 -11.35 -9.40
N ALA A 305 -3.85 -11.57 -8.10
CA ALA A 305 -3.79 -10.52 -7.12
C ALA A 305 -2.39 -9.88 -7.19
N ALA A 306 -2.34 -8.60 -7.53
CA ALA A 306 -1.11 -7.80 -7.48
C ALA A 306 -1.37 -6.51 -6.66
N PRO A 307 -1.54 -6.60 -5.32
CA PRO A 307 -1.93 -5.45 -4.52
C PRO A 307 -1.05 -4.23 -4.77
N VAL A 308 -1.69 -3.08 -4.98
CA VAL A 308 -1.04 -1.77 -5.12
C VAL A 308 -1.32 -0.98 -3.85
N ILE A 309 -0.27 -0.57 -3.14
CA ILE A 309 -0.42 0.12 -1.86
C ILE A 309 0.24 1.50 -1.93
N LYS A 310 -0.57 2.53 -1.63
CA LYS A 310 -0.14 3.93 -1.54
C LYS A 310 0.65 4.17 -0.25
N ARG A 311 1.73 4.92 -0.33
CA ARG A 311 2.42 5.58 0.79
C ARG A 311 2.40 7.09 0.58
N GLN A 312 3.01 7.84 1.51
CA GLN A 312 2.99 9.31 1.45
C GLN A 312 3.51 9.86 0.11
N ASN A 313 4.67 9.38 -0.35
CA ASN A 313 5.38 9.95 -1.50
C ASN A 313 5.69 8.92 -2.62
N ASP A 314 5.24 7.68 -2.46
CA ASP A 314 5.42 6.62 -3.43
C ASP A 314 4.29 5.58 -3.31
N PHE A 315 4.36 4.54 -4.12
CA PHE A 315 3.55 3.35 -3.96
C PHE A 315 4.36 2.11 -4.29
N PHE A 316 3.84 0.95 -3.93
CA PHE A 316 4.47 -0.32 -4.25
C PHE A 316 3.46 -1.34 -4.75
N ILE A 317 3.96 -2.23 -5.61
CA ILE A 317 3.21 -3.31 -6.22
C ILE A 317 3.80 -4.61 -5.72
N PHE A 318 2.94 -5.48 -5.20
CA PHE A 318 3.30 -6.86 -4.87
C PHE A 318 3.21 -7.75 -6.11
N ASP A 319 4.34 -8.32 -6.48
CA ASP A 319 4.44 -9.34 -7.51
C ASP A 319 4.72 -10.70 -6.84
N PHE A 320 3.64 -11.39 -6.47
CA PHE A 320 3.73 -12.71 -5.85
C PHE A 320 4.35 -13.76 -6.77
N PHE A 321 4.16 -13.65 -8.09
CA PHE A 321 4.67 -14.63 -9.06
C PHE A 321 6.14 -14.36 -9.42
N GLY A 322 6.52 -13.08 -9.44
CA GLY A 322 7.90 -12.62 -9.60
C GLY A 322 8.69 -12.55 -8.28
N ASN A 323 8.11 -12.98 -7.15
CA ASN A 323 8.71 -12.94 -5.81
C ASN A 323 9.35 -11.57 -5.47
N SER A 324 8.65 -10.47 -5.75
CA SER A 324 9.19 -9.13 -5.53
C SER A 324 8.14 -8.12 -5.06
N ILE A 325 8.62 -7.11 -4.34
CA ILE A 325 7.90 -5.90 -4.00
C ILE A 325 8.61 -4.75 -4.70
N ASP A 326 7.96 -4.16 -5.69
CA ASP A 326 8.52 -3.08 -6.52
C ASP A 326 7.95 -1.73 -6.08
N PHE A 327 8.83 -0.78 -5.79
CA PHE A 327 8.51 0.56 -5.33
C PHE A 327 8.65 1.56 -6.48
N PHE A 328 7.59 2.32 -6.71
CA PHE A 328 7.48 3.31 -7.78
C PHE A 328 7.29 4.70 -7.18
N ASP A 329 8.00 5.68 -7.72
CA ASP A 329 7.67 7.08 -7.46
C ASP A 329 6.39 7.48 -8.24
N PHE A 330 5.87 8.68 -7.96
CA PHE A 330 4.70 9.20 -8.67
C PHE A 330 5.00 9.69 -10.11
N ASN A 331 6.21 9.50 -10.62
CA ASN A 331 6.51 9.63 -12.05
C ASN A 331 6.48 8.27 -12.77
N GLY A 332 6.22 7.19 -12.03
CA GLY A 332 6.19 5.82 -12.54
C GLY A 332 7.57 5.20 -12.68
N GLU A 333 8.61 5.76 -12.06
CA GLU A 333 9.94 5.18 -12.04
C GLU A 333 10.07 4.17 -10.88
N CYS A 334 10.37 2.92 -11.21
CA CYS A 334 10.72 1.93 -10.21
C CYS A 334 12.13 2.23 -9.67
N TYR A 335 12.21 2.63 -8.39
CA TYR A 335 13.48 3.04 -7.78
C TYR A 335 14.04 1.97 -6.82
N LYS A 336 13.24 0.97 -6.44
CA LYS A 336 13.64 -0.10 -5.53
C LYS A 336 12.79 -1.35 -5.78
N SER A 337 13.44 -2.51 -5.80
CA SER A 337 12.79 -3.82 -5.79
C SER A 337 13.33 -4.64 -4.62
N VAL A 338 12.44 -5.25 -3.84
CA VAL A 338 12.78 -6.09 -2.67
C VAL A 338 12.30 -7.51 -2.94
N PRO A 339 13.17 -8.53 -2.87
CA PRO A 339 12.75 -9.90 -3.05
C PRO A 339 11.86 -10.37 -1.89
N ILE A 340 10.82 -11.13 -2.21
CA ILE A 340 9.99 -11.85 -1.23
C ILE A 340 10.63 -13.22 -1.03
N THR A 341 11.19 -13.45 0.16
CA THR A 341 11.68 -14.77 0.56
C THR A 341 10.61 -15.43 1.42
N PHE A 342 10.07 -16.55 0.93
CA PHE A 342 9.18 -17.43 1.70
C PHE A 342 9.98 -18.49 2.46
#